data_AF-A0A5B0VQC1-F1
#
_entry.id   AF-A0A5B0VQC1-F1
#
_cell.length_a   1.000
_cell.length_b   1.000
_cell.length_c   1.000
_cell.angle_alpha   90.00
_cell.angle_beta   90.00
_cell.angle_gamma   90.00
#
_symmetry.space_group_name_H-M   'P 1'
#
loop_
_entity.id
_entity.type
_entity.pdbx_description
1 polymer ?
#
loop_
_entity_poly.entity_id
_entity_poly.type
_entity_poly.pdbx_seq_one_letter_code
_entity_poly.pdbx_strand_id
1 'polypeptide(L)'
;MFNTIGVIGLGVMGSNIALNMASKGEQVAVYNYTRDLTDNLVGTTEGQLIHPYYKIQDFVHSLETPRKIFLMVTAGKPIDSVISALVPFLEAGDVIMDGGNSHYEDTERRYDELKSKG
;
A
#
# COMPACT_ATOMS: atom_id res chain seq x y z
N MET A 1 2.02 -16.11 8.47
CA MET A 1 2.57 -16.04 7.11
C MET A 1 2.68 -14.57 6.78
N PHE A 2 3.81 -14.11 6.24
CA PHE A 2 3.99 -12.70 5.89
C PHE A 2 3.51 -12.46 4.44
N ASN A 3 3.14 -11.21 4.17
CA ASN A 3 2.72 -10.73 2.86
C ASN A 3 3.94 -10.23 2.08
N THR A 4 4.04 -10.61 0.81
CA THR A 4 5.18 -10.26 -0.05
C THR A 4 5.07 -8.83 -0.58
N ILE A 5 3.87 -8.25 -0.62
CA ILE A 5 3.62 -6.86 -1.05
C ILE A 5 2.34 -6.31 -0.41
N GLY A 6 2.30 -4.99 -0.19
CA GLY A 6 1.13 -4.27 0.30
C GLY A 6 0.57 -3.32 -0.74
N VAL A 7 -0.75 -3.21 -0.82
CA VAL A 7 -1.46 -2.23 -1.65
C VAL A 7 -2.33 -1.34 -0.77
N ILE A 8 -2.12 -0.02 -0.86
CA ILE A 8 -2.95 0.99 -0.18
C ILE A 8 -3.75 1.78 -1.21
N GLY A 9 -5.06 1.86 -0.98
CA GLY A 9 -6.00 2.54 -1.88
C GLY A 9 -6.71 1.53 -2.76
N LEU A 10 -7.96 1.20 -2.40
CA LEU A 10 -8.75 0.13 -3.02
C LEU A 10 -9.91 0.67 -3.86
N GLY A 11 -9.65 1.78 -4.58
CA GLY A 11 -10.49 2.17 -5.72
C GLY A 11 -10.38 1.14 -6.84
N VAL A 12 -11.09 1.36 -7.95
CA VAL A 12 -11.15 0.40 -9.08
C VAL A 12 -9.76 -0.02 -9.56
N MET A 13 -8.82 0.93 -9.71
CA MET A 13 -7.47 0.61 -10.18
C MET A 13 -6.65 -0.16 -9.14
N GLY A 14 -6.64 0.27 -7.88
CA GLY A 14 -5.87 -0.37 -6.81
C GLY A 14 -6.34 -1.80 -6.52
N SER A 15 -7.66 -2.01 -6.49
CA SER A 15 -8.26 -3.34 -6.35
C SER A 15 -7.84 -4.28 -7.49
N ASN A 16 -7.86 -3.81 -8.74
CA ASN A 16 -7.42 -4.60 -9.88
C ASN A 16 -5.91 -4.91 -9.86
N ILE A 17 -5.08 -3.99 -9.35
CA ILE A 17 -3.65 -4.24 -9.16
C ILE A 17 -3.41 -5.31 -8.10
N ALA A 18 -4.09 -5.23 -6.96
CA ALA A 18 -4.01 -6.24 -5.90
C ALA A 18 -4.43 -7.62 -6.42
N LEU A 19 -5.54 -7.70 -7.16
CA LEU A 19 -6.01 -8.91 -7.83
C LEU A 19 -4.98 -9.46 -8.82
N ASN A 20 -4.38 -8.58 -9.63
CA ASN A 20 -3.37 -8.98 -10.61
C ASN A 20 -2.13 -9.59 -9.93
N MET A 21 -1.65 -8.96 -8.86
CA MET A 21 -0.51 -9.47 -8.08
C MET A 21 -0.85 -10.83 -7.44
N ALA A 22 -2.02 -10.95 -6.81
CA ALA A 22 -2.48 -12.20 -6.20
C ALA A 22 -2.59 -13.34 -7.23
N SER A 23 -3.10 -13.04 -8.45
CA SER A 23 -3.19 -14.03 -9.54
C SER A 23 -1.83 -14.57 -10.02
N LYS A 24 -0.74 -13.85 -9.73
CA LYS A 24 0.64 -14.24 -10.05
C LYS A 24 1.35 -14.93 -8.88
N GLY A 25 0.64 -15.20 -7.79
CA GLY A 25 1.16 -15.92 -6.62
C GLY A 25 1.74 -15.05 -5.52
N GLU A 26 1.62 -13.72 -5.61
CA GLU A 26 2.03 -12.82 -4.53
C GLU A 26 1.05 -12.86 -3.35
N GLN A 27 1.56 -12.76 -2.13
CA GLN A 27 0.77 -12.64 -0.91
C GLN A 27 0.49 -11.15 -0.67
N VAL A 28 -0.72 -10.69 -1.00
CA VAL A 28 -1.04 -9.26 -1.06
C VAL A 28 -1.75 -8.80 0.21
N ALA A 29 -1.08 -7.97 1.01
CA ALA A 29 -1.75 -7.21 2.05
C ALA A 29 -2.55 -6.07 1.40
N VAL A 30 -3.80 -5.87 1.81
CA VAL A 30 -4.61 -4.75 1.31
C VAL A 30 -5.10 -3.88 2.46
N TYR A 31 -5.02 -2.56 2.27
CA TYR A 31 -5.51 -1.58 3.23
C TYR A 31 -6.16 -0.40 2.50
N ASN A 32 -7.25 0.10 3.07
CA ASN A 32 -7.88 1.33 2.63
C ASN A 32 -8.39 2.11 3.84
N TYR A 33 -8.34 3.44 3.77
CA TYR A 33 -8.85 4.30 4.84
C TYR A 33 -10.34 4.06 5.12
N THR A 34 -11.15 3.97 4.06
CA THR A 34 -12.55 3.59 4.13
C THR A 34 -12.68 2.07 4.14
N ARG A 35 -13.18 1.51 5.24
CA ARG A 35 -13.35 0.07 5.45
C ARG A 35 -14.15 -0.62 4.34
N ASP A 36 -15.23 0.00 3.87
CA ASP A 36 -16.14 -0.61 2.89
C ASP A 36 -15.45 -1.04 1.59
N LEU A 37 -14.40 -0.33 1.16
CA LEU A 37 -13.65 -0.73 -0.05
C LEU A 37 -12.84 -2.01 0.16
N THR A 38 -12.29 -2.20 1.36
CA THR A 38 -11.63 -3.45 1.74
C THR A 38 -12.65 -4.59 1.81
N ASP A 39 -13.78 -4.36 2.49
CA ASP A 39 -14.84 -5.36 2.65
C ASP A 39 -15.41 -5.80 1.27
N ASN A 40 -15.64 -4.85 0.36
CA ASN A 40 -16.11 -5.11 -1.00
C ASN A 40 -15.13 -5.96 -1.81
N LEU A 41 -13.82 -5.67 -1.73
CA LEU A 41 -12.80 -6.45 -2.42
C LEU A 41 -12.81 -7.89 -1.89
N VAL A 42 -12.70 -8.06 -0.57
CA VAL A 42 -12.59 -9.37 0.07
C VAL A 42 -13.83 -10.23 -0.18
N GLY A 43 -15.02 -9.63 -0.22
CA GLY A 43 -16.26 -10.31 -0.55
C GLY A 43 -16.29 -10.95 -1.94
N THR A 44 -15.37 -10.58 -2.83
CA THR A 44 -15.25 -11.12 -4.19
C THR A 44 -13.98 -11.94 -4.43
N THR A 45 -13.13 -12.12 -3.41
CA THR A 45 -11.79 -12.71 -3.54
C THR A 45 -11.56 -13.89 -2.61
N GLU A 46 -12.62 -14.62 -2.27
CA GLU A 46 -12.51 -15.82 -1.43
C GLU A 46 -11.56 -16.84 -2.05
N GLY A 47 -10.59 -17.32 -1.26
CA GLY A 47 -9.56 -18.27 -1.70
C GLY A 47 -8.40 -17.65 -2.49
N GLN A 48 -8.39 -16.35 -2.74
CA GLN A 48 -7.23 -15.66 -3.34
C GLN A 48 -6.22 -15.25 -2.26
N LEU A 49 -4.99 -14.97 -2.70
CA LEU A 49 -3.87 -14.53 -1.84
C LEU A 49 -3.98 -13.03 -1.47
N ILE A 50 -5.16 -12.62 -1.00
CA ILE A 50 -5.48 -11.25 -0.59
C ILE A 50 -5.83 -11.26 0.89
N HIS A 51 -5.08 -10.48 1.67
CA HIS A 51 -5.20 -10.42 3.12
C HIS A 51 -5.59 -9.01 3.56
N PRO A 52 -6.81 -8.80 4.10
CA PRO A 52 -7.28 -7.48 4.49
C PRO A 52 -6.76 -7.03 5.85
N TYR A 53 -6.45 -5.74 5.93
CA TYR A 53 -6.09 -5.05 7.16
C TYR A 53 -6.93 -3.79 7.33
N TYR A 54 -7.25 -3.45 8.59
CA TYR A 54 -8.08 -2.30 8.94
C TYR A 54 -7.35 -1.27 9.81
N LYS A 55 -6.12 -1.56 10.19
CA LYS A 55 -5.21 -0.65 10.88
C LYS A 55 -3.90 -0.61 10.12
N ILE A 56 -3.37 0.60 9.91
CA ILE A 56 -2.14 0.79 9.13
C ILE A 56 -0.94 0.09 9.77
N GLN A 57 -0.87 0.07 11.10
CA GLN A 57 0.19 -0.63 11.83
C GLN A 57 0.15 -2.15 11.56
N ASP A 58 -1.03 -2.77 11.66
CA ASP A 58 -1.19 -4.21 11.42
C ASP A 58 -0.87 -4.56 9.96
N PHE A 59 -1.25 -3.68 9.02
CA PHE A 59 -0.88 -3.78 7.61
C PHE A 59 0.64 -3.79 7.43
N VAL A 60 1.36 -2.81 7.99
CA VAL A 60 2.83 -2.71 7.85
C VAL A 60 3.54 -3.89 8.50
N HIS A 61 3.10 -4.31 9.69
CA HIS A 61 3.68 -5.46 10.40
C HIS A 61 3.43 -6.81 9.72
N SER A 62 2.46 -6.87 8.80
CA SER A 62 2.18 -8.09 8.06
C SER A 62 3.13 -8.35 6.89
N LEU A 63 3.90 -7.34 6.49
CA LEU A 63 4.76 -7.38 5.31
C LEU A 63 6.12 -8.00 5.61
N GLU A 64 6.66 -8.74 4.64
CA GLU A 64 8.06 -9.17 4.65
C GLU A 64 9.00 -7.97 4.53
N THR A 65 10.15 -8.03 5.20
CA THR A 65 11.21 -7.00 5.10
C THR A 65 12.20 -7.36 3.99
N PRO A 66 12.66 -6.40 3.15
CA PRO A 66 12.25 -5.01 3.11
C PRO A 66 10.80 -4.85 2.60
N ARG A 67 10.01 -4.03 3.30
CA ARG A 67 8.58 -3.88 3.06
C ARG A 67 8.35 -3.19 1.73
N LYS A 68 7.48 -3.76 0.90
CA LYS A 68 7.10 -3.21 -0.41
C LYS A 68 5.66 -2.71 -0.33
N ILE A 69 5.44 -1.41 -0.42
CA ILE A 69 4.12 -0.79 -0.30
C ILE A 69 3.81 0.00 -1.57
N PHE A 70 2.76 -0.40 -2.27
CA PHE A 70 2.26 0.25 -3.48
C PHE A 70 1.07 1.14 -3.15
N LEU A 71 1.18 2.43 -3.44
CA LEU A 71 0.16 3.44 -3.20
C LEU A 71 -0.64 3.67 -4.49
N MET A 72 -1.95 3.48 -4.41
CA MET A 72 -2.90 3.78 -5.47
C MET A 72 -4.02 4.66 -4.92
N VAL A 73 -3.66 5.89 -4.53
CA VAL A 73 -4.55 6.87 -3.92
C VAL A 73 -4.58 8.15 -4.75
N THR A 74 -5.58 9.00 -4.50
CA THR A 74 -5.71 10.30 -5.18
C THR A 74 -4.45 11.14 -5.00
N ALA A 75 -3.95 11.72 -6.10
CA ALA A 75 -2.74 12.53 -6.11
C ALA A 75 -2.84 13.77 -5.18
N GLY A 76 -1.67 14.24 -4.73
CA GLY A 76 -1.54 15.40 -3.84
C GLY A 76 -1.60 15.03 -2.36
N LYS A 77 -2.30 15.86 -1.55
CA LYS A 77 -2.36 15.74 -0.09
C LYS A 77 -2.72 14.34 0.45
N PRO A 78 -3.59 13.54 -0.19
CA PRO A 78 -3.90 12.20 0.32
C PRO A 78 -2.68 11.27 0.35
N ILE A 79 -1.78 11.35 -0.65
CA ILE A 79 -0.53 10.57 -0.67
C ILE A 79 0.36 10.98 0.50
N ASP A 80 0.54 12.29 0.71
CA ASP A 80 1.39 12.81 1.78
C ASP A 80 0.88 12.37 3.17
N SER A 81 -0.44 12.34 3.35
CA SER A 81 -1.09 11.84 4.57
C SER A 81 -0.82 10.35 4.81
N VAL A 82 -0.94 9.53 3.75
CA VAL A 82 -0.65 8.09 3.82
C VAL A 82 0.82 7.84 4.14
N ILE A 83 1.75 8.53 3.45
CA ILE A 83 3.19 8.42 3.71
C ILE A 83 3.49 8.79 5.17
N SER A 84 2.95 9.91 5.66
CA SER A 84 3.15 10.36 7.03
C SER A 84 2.65 9.33 8.07
N ALA A 85 1.55 8.63 7.77
CA ALA A 85 1.02 7.58 8.63
C ALA A 85 1.82 6.27 8.57
N LEU A 86 2.50 5.99 7.46
CA LEU A 86 3.35 4.82 7.29
C LEU A 86 4.70 4.96 8.00
N VAL A 87 5.36 6.12 7.83
CA VAL A 87 6.74 6.38 8.28
C VAL A 87 7.05 5.91 9.71
N PRO A 88 6.17 6.08 10.73
CA PRO A 88 6.45 5.61 12.09
C PRO A 88 6.63 4.10 12.24
N PHE A 89 6.20 3.31 11.25
CA PHE A 89 6.23 1.84 11.26
C PHE A 89 7.21 1.24 10.25
N LEU A 90 7.91 2.09 9.48
CA LEU A 90 8.87 1.66 8.48
C LEU A 90 10.29 1.63 9.05
N GLU A 91 11.13 0.82 8.43
CA GLU A 91 12.55 0.68 8.73
C GLU A 91 13.38 1.03 7.48
N ALA A 92 14.68 1.30 7.69
CA ALA A 92 15.58 1.63 6.59
C ALA A 92 15.61 0.51 5.54
N GLY A 93 15.52 0.89 4.26
CA GLY A 93 15.42 -0.03 3.13
C GLY A 93 14.00 -0.46 2.75
N ASP A 94 12.97 -0.07 3.50
CA ASP A 94 11.57 -0.23 3.07
C ASP A 94 11.26 0.65 1.86
N VAL A 95 10.36 0.18 0.99
CA VAL A 95 10.08 0.79 -0.31
C VAL A 95 8.61 1.21 -0.42
N ILE A 96 8.39 2.50 -0.67
CA ILE A 96 7.10 3.07 -1.06
C ILE A 96 7.11 3.33 -2.57
N MET A 97 6.12 2.80 -3.27
CA MET A 97 5.90 3.00 -4.70
C MET A 97 4.62 3.83 -4.90
N ASP A 98 4.77 5.08 -5.35
CA ASP A 98 3.63 5.91 -5.75
C ASP A 98 3.19 5.55 -7.17
N GLY A 99 2.07 4.83 -7.28
CA GLY A 99 1.45 4.47 -8.55
C GLY A 99 0.37 5.46 -9.01
N GLY A 100 0.14 6.54 -8.26
CA GLY A 100 -0.83 7.57 -8.62
C GLY A 100 -0.35 8.50 -9.72
N ASN A 101 -1.25 9.36 -10.20
CA ASN A 101 -0.94 10.41 -11.18
C ASN A 101 -0.37 11.66 -10.47
N SER A 102 0.66 11.49 -9.64
CA SER A 102 1.34 12.58 -8.94
C SER A 102 2.08 13.50 -9.91
N HIS A 103 2.17 14.79 -9.57
CA HIS A 103 3.08 15.70 -10.25
C HIS A 103 4.53 15.33 -9.88
N TYR A 104 5.45 15.32 -10.86
CA TYR A 104 6.81 14.82 -10.65
C TYR A 104 7.56 15.56 -9.54
N GLU A 105 7.33 16.88 -9.39
CA GLU A 105 7.95 17.69 -8.32
C GLU A 105 7.51 17.25 -6.92
N ASP A 106 6.27 16.77 -6.77
CA ASP A 106 5.83 16.18 -5.50
C ASP A 106 6.56 14.88 -5.22
N THR A 107 6.83 14.07 -6.25
CA THR A 107 7.61 12.84 -6.14
C THR A 107 9.06 13.12 -5.77
N GLU A 108 9.71 14.11 -6.39
CA GLU A 108 11.08 14.53 -6.04
C GLU A 108 11.14 15.01 -4.59
N ARG A 109 10.21 15.87 -4.17
CA ARG A 109 10.11 16.31 -2.77
C ARG A 109 9.98 15.13 -1.79
N ARG A 110 9.05 14.21 -2.06
CA ARG A 110 8.83 13.01 -1.22
C ARG A 110 10.06 12.11 -1.17
N TYR A 111 10.76 11.96 -2.29
CA TYR A 111 11.99 11.18 -2.37
C TYR A 111 13.05 11.77 -1.43
N ASP A 112 13.32 13.07 -1.51
CA ASP A 112 14.33 13.73 -0.67
C ASP A 112 13.95 13.66 0.82
N GLU A 113 12.67 13.88 1.16
CA GLU A 113 12.17 13.78 2.53
C GLU A 113 12.32 12.36 3.11
N LEU A 114 12.01 11.32 2.33
CA LEU A 114 12.07 9.92 2.78
C LEU A 114 13.51 9.40 2.82
N LYS A 115 14.35 9.76 1.85
CA LYS A 115 15.75 9.36 1.80
C LYS A 115 16.54 9.79 3.04
N SER A 116 16.17 10.91 3.64
CA SER A 116 16.78 11.38 4.90
C SER A 116 16.48 10.47 6.11
N LYS A 117 15.50 9.56 6.00
CA LYS A 117 14.99 8.69 7.08
C LYS A 117 15.45 7.24 6.95
N GLY A 118 16.11 6.85 5.86
CA GLY A 118 16.58 5.49 5.57
C GLY A 118 15.99 4.93 4.29
#